data_AF-A0ABC9NMM8-F1
#
_entry.id   AF-A0ABC9NMM8-F1
#
_cell.length_a   1.000
_cell.length_b   1.000
_cell.length_c   1.000
_cell.angle_alpha   90.00
_cell.angle_beta   90.00
_cell.angle_gamma   90.00
#
_symmetry.space_group_name_H-M   'P 1'
#
loop_
_entity.id
_entity.type
_entity.pdbx_description
1 polymer ?
#
loop_
_entity_poly.entity_id
_entity_poly.type
_entity_poly.pdbx_seq_one_letter_code
_entity_poly.pdbx_strand_id
1 'polypeptide(L)' 'MPEWQGHNQSDKCLQNWYCRQLRSALLFHEPRIAALQVSLKEAYCRDLAISLEMMLFHDDEPLTFDLIWRNGSWQSLGQG' A
#
# COMPACT_ATOMS: atom_id res chain seq x y z
N MET A 1 -8.22 8.58 2.06
CA MET A 1 -8.36 7.53 1.03
C MET A 1 -9.17 6.32 1.53
N PRO A 2 -8.84 5.67 2.66
CA PRO A 2 -9.66 4.56 3.16
C PRO A 2 -11.11 4.98 3.50
N GLU A 3 -11.26 6.10 4.21
CA GLU A 3 -12.57 6.68 4.55
C GLU A 3 -13.35 7.14 3.31
N TRP A 4 -12.65 7.60 2.27
CA TRP A 4 -13.28 7.99 1.01
C TRP A 4 -13.84 6.78 0.28
N GLN A 5 -13.07 5.67 0.18
CA GLN A 5 -13.52 4.45 -0.50
C GLN A 5 -14.73 3.80 0.18
N GLY A 6 -14.84 3.85 1.52
CA GLY A 6 -15.99 3.26 2.22
C GLY A 6 -17.36 3.87 1.85
N HIS A 7 -17.35 5.09 1.28
CA HIS A 7 -18.55 5.84 0.93
C HIS A 7 -18.73 6.09 -0.58
N ASN A 8 -17.76 5.72 -1.41
CA ASN A 8 -17.73 6.05 -2.84
C ASN A 8 -17.51 4.80 -3.70
N GLN A 9 -17.99 4.84 -4.94
CA GLN A 9 -17.69 3.79 -5.90
C GLN A 9 -16.18 3.75 -6.21
N SER A 10 -15.65 2.54 -6.44
CA SER A 10 -14.27 2.34 -6.86
C SER A 10 -13.94 3.16 -8.12
N ASP A 11 -12.93 4.03 -8.01
CA ASP A 11 -12.40 4.84 -9.11
C ASP A 11 -10.93 4.45 -9.36
N LYS A 12 -10.67 3.82 -10.52
CA LYS A 12 -9.34 3.34 -10.90
C LYS A 12 -8.32 4.47 -11.09
N CYS A 13 -8.75 5.63 -11.56
CA CYS A 13 -7.87 6.78 -11.73
C CYS A 13 -7.41 7.30 -10.36
N LEU A 14 -8.34 7.41 -9.42
CA LEU A 14 -8.03 7.83 -8.05
C LEU A 14 -7.14 6.82 -7.33
N GLN A 15 -7.42 5.52 -7.49
CA GLN A 15 -6.59 4.44 -6.94
C GLN A 15 -5.15 4.49 -7.48
N ASN A 16 -5.00 4.64 -8.80
CA ASN A 16 -3.68 4.77 -9.44
C ASN A 16 -2.94 6.03 -8.96
N TRP A 17 -3.65 7.16 -8.84
CA TRP A 17 -3.08 8.38 -8.28
C TRP A 17 -2.60 8.16 -6.84
N TYR A 18 -3.41 7.52 -6.00
CA TYR A 18 -3.04 7.23 -4.62
C TYR A 18 -1.83 6.33 -4.51
N CYS A 19 -1.75 5.23 -5.27
CA CYS A 19 -0.56 4.37 -5.30
C CYS A 19 0.70 5.14 -5.70
N ARG A 20 0.60 6.05 -6.69
CA ARG A 20 1.74 6.89 -7.12
C ARG A 20 2.19 7.84 -6.00
N GLN A 21 1.26 8.53 -5.34
CA GLN A 21 1.59 9.46 -4.26
C GLN A 21 2.16 8.74 -3.04
N LEU A 22 1.55 7.60 -2.65
CA LEU A 22 2.04 6.79 -1.54
C LEU A 22 3.46 6.26 -1.82
N ARG A 23 3.71 5.76 -3.03
CA ARG A 23 5.05 5.35 -3.46
C ARG A 23 6.07 6.47 -3.33
N SER A 24 5.75 7.66 -3.85
CA SER A 24 6.64 8.83 -3.76
C SER A 24 6.92 9.25 -2.31
N ALA A 25 5.90 9.26 -1.46
CA ALA A 25 6.06 9.60 -0.04
C ALA A 25 6.94 8.58 0.70
N LEU A 26 6.72 7.28 0.47
CA LEU A 26 7.52 6.22 1.10
C LEU A 26 8.98 6.27 0.67
N LEU A 27 9.26 6.41 -0.63
CA LEU A 27 10.63 6.57 -1.13
C LEU A 27 11.31 7.84 -0.61
N PHE A 28 10.55 8.90 -0.37
CA PHE A 28 11.08 10.16 0.18
C PHE A 28 11.42 10.05 1.67
N HIS A 29 10.62 9.32 2.45
CA HIS A 29 10.76 9.25 3.91
C HIS A 29 11.53 8.03 4.43
N GLU A 30 11.65 6.96 3.64
CA GLU A 30 12.35 5.74 4.04
C GLU A 30 13.55 5.47 3.11
N PRO A 31 14.75 5.99 3.44
CA PRO A 31 15.91 5.94 2.57
C PRO A 31 16.49 4.54 2.38
N ARG A 32 16.07 3.55 3.17
CA ARG A 32 16.51 2.15 3.02
C ARG A 32 15.87 1.46 1.81
N ILE A 33 14.76 1.97 1.30
CA ILE A 33 14.06 1.38 0.16
C ILE A 33 14.75 1.79 -1.15
N ALA A 34 15.30 0.82 -1.87
CA ALA A 34 15.92 1.00 -3.17
C ALA A 34 14.89 1.05 -4.31
N ALA A 35 13.86 0.21 -4.23
CA ALA A 35 12.75 0.19 -5.18
C ALA A 35 11.46 -0.17 -4.45
N LEU A 36 10.34 0.38 -4.92
CA LEU A 36 9.01 0.16 -4.33
C LEU A 36 7.94 0.08 -5.40
N GLN A 37 7.11 -0.95 -5.30
CA GLN A 37 5.83 -1.08 -5.96
C GLN A 37 4.71 -1.05 -4.92
N VAL A 38 3.65 -0.30 -5.23
CA VAL A 38 2.47 -0.14 -4.38
C VAL A 38 1.26 -0.58 -5.17
N SER A 39 0.50 -1.54 -4.65
CA SER A 39 -0.72 -2.03 -5.27
C SER A 39 -1.88 -2.09 -4.27
N LEU A 40 -3.11 -1.97 -4.77
CA LEU A 40 -4.32 -2.17 -3.96
C LEU A 40 -4.83 -3.60 -4.16
N LYS A 41 -5.16 -4.28 -3.07
CA LYS A 41 -5.77 -5.60 -3.13
C LYS A 41 -7.29 -5.47 -3.29
N GLU A 42 -7.77 -5.66 -4.52
CA GLU A 42 -9.20 -5.53 -4.88
C GLU A 42 -10.10 -6.59 -4.22
N ALA A 43 -9.54 -7.65 -3.64
CA ALA A 43 -10.29 -8.73 -2.98
C ALA A 43 -11.13 -8.28 -1.77
N TYR A 44 -10.87 -7.09 -1.25
CA TYR A 44 -11.55 -6.53 -0.09
C TYR A 44 -12.52 -5.42 -0.51
N CYS A 45 -13.73 -5.79 -0.97
CA CYS A 45 -14.74 -4.84 -1.44
C CYS A 45 -15.22 -3.80 -0.39
N ARG A 46 -14.81 -3.93 0.87
CA ARG A 46 -15.17 -3.01 1.98
C ARG A 46 -13.97 -2.42 2.72
N ASP A 47 -12.83 -3.11 2.73
CA ASP A 47 -11.63 -2.69 3.46
C ASP A 47 -10.54 -2.35 2.45
N LEU A 48 -9.92 -1.16 2.54
CA LEU A 48 -8.79 -0.83 1.67
C LEU A 48 -7.57 -1.65 2.13
N ALA A 49 -7.08 -2.54 1.26
CA ALA A 49 -5.84 -3.27 1.49
C ALA A 49 -4.77 -2.85 0.46
N ILE A 50 -3.53 -2.72 0.94
CA ILE A 50 -2.37 -2.29 0.17
C ILE A 50 -1.30 -3.39 0.29
N SER A 51 -0.67 -3.72 -0.83
CA SER A 51 0.60 -4.47 -0.85
C SER A 51 1.74 -3.52 -1.17
N LEU A 52 2.79 -3.57 -0.37
CA LEU A 52 4.07 -2.89 -0.62
C LEU A 52 5.10 -3.96 -0.95
N GLU A 53 5.57 -3.98 -2.20
CA GLU A 53 6.67 -4.84 -2.63
C GLU A 53 7.92 -3.98 -2.76
N MET A 54 8.92 -4.27 -1.92
CA MET A 54 10.09 -3.42 -1.72
C MET A 54 11.38 -4.20 -1.98
N MET A 55 12.35 -3.53 -2.58
CA MET A 55 13.76 -3.93 -2.51
C MET A 55 14.45 -2.98 -1.54
N LEU A 56 15.23 -3.52 -0.60
CA LEU A 56 16.03 -2.71 0.32
C LEU A 56 17.46 -2.59 -0.21
N PHE A 57 18.16 -1.51 0.14
CA PHE A 57 19.60 -1.47 -0.07
C PHE A 57 20.27 -2.53 0.82
N HIS A 58 21.19 -3.30 0.22
CA HIS A 58 21.96 -4.36 0.88
C HIS A 58 21.14 -5.59 1.32
N ASP A 59 19.94 -5.75 0.77
CA ASP A 59 19.15 -6.98 0.86
C ASP A 59 18.87 -7.48 -0.55
N ASP A 60 19.17 -8.75 -0.80
CA ASP A 60 18.96 -9.39 -2.10
C ASP A 60 17.54 -9.96 -2.23
N GLU A 61 16.82 -10.11 -1.11
CA GLU A 61 15.46 -10.65 -1.08
C GLU A 61 14.40 -9.53 -1.08
N PRO A 62 13.35 -9.66 -1.90
CA PRO A 62 12.24 -8.71 -1.88
C PRO A 62 11.44 -8.82 -0.58
N LEU A 63 11.11 -7.68 0.00
CA LEU A 63 10.24 -7.57 1.17
C LEU A 63 8.83 -7.21 0.73
N THR A 64 7.87 -8.09 1.02
CA THR A 64 6.44 -7.81 0.84
C THR A 64 5.81 -7.42 2.17
N PHE A 65 5.18 -6.25 2.23
CA PHE A 65 4.48 -5.78 3.42
C PHE A 65 3.03 -5.43 3.11
N ASP A 66 2.12 -6.22 3.66
CA ASP A 66 0.70 -6.08 3.43
C ASP A 66 0.02 -5.32 4.56
N LEU A 67 -0.81 -4.34 4.18
CA LEU A 67 -1.55 -3.49 5.08
C LEU A 67 -3.04 -3.58 4.77
N ILE A 68 -3.87 -3.63 5.80
CA ILE A 68 -5.32 -3.50 5.69
C ILE A 68 -5.81 -2.36 6.58
N TRP A 69 -6.70 -1.54 6.03
CA TRP A 69 -7.42 -0.53 6.82
C TRP A 69 -8.64 -1.17 7.46
N ARG A 70 -8.65 -1.24 8.79
CA ARG A 70 -9.78 -1.77 9.57
C ARG A 70 -9.91 -1.01 10.88
N ASN A 71 -11.14 -0.73 11.30
CA ASN A 71 -11.44 -0.05 12.57
C ASN A 71 -10.72 1.30 12.74
N GLY A 72 -10.55 2.05 11.66
CA GLY A 72 -9.94 3.38 11.70
C GLY A 72 -8.40 3.40 11.76
N SER A 73 -7.74 2.26 11.54
CA SER A 73 -6.27 2.18 11.53
C SER A 73 -5.74 1.21 10.47
N TRP A 74 -4.47 1.39 10.11
CA TRP A 74 -3.71 0.40 9.34
C TRP A 74 -3.27 -0.75 10.24
N GLN A 75 -3.43 -1.98 9.76
CA GLN A 75 -2.99 -3.20 10.43
C GLN A 75 -2.11 -4.00 9.46
N SER A 76 -1.00 -4.55 9.96
CA SER A 76 -0.18 -5.47 9.17
C SER A 76 -0.90 -6.80 9.00
N LEU A 77 -1.08 -7.23 7.76
CA LEU A 77 -1.42 -8.61 7.44
C LEU A 77 -0.09 -9.37 7.47
N GLY A 78 0.22 -10.03 8.60
CA GLY A 78 1.53 -10.64 8.83
C GLY A 78 1.95 -11.59 7.70
N GLN A 79 3.26 -11.64 7.43
CA GLN A 79 3.87 -12.73 6.67
C GLN A 79 3.75 -14.01 7.52
N GLY A 80 2.91 -14.95 7.09
CA GLY A 80 2.87 -16.30 7.62
C GLY A 80 3.95 -17.16 7.01
#